data_AF-A0A957S347-F1
#
_entry.id   AF-A0A957S347-F1
#
_cell.length_a   1.000
_cell.length_b   1.000
_cell.length_c   1.000
_cell.angle_alpha   90.00
_cell.angle_beta   90.00
_cell.angle_gamma   90.00
#
_symmetry.space_group_name_H-M   'P 1'
#
loop_
_entity.id
_entity.type
_entity.pdbx_description
1 polymer ?
#
loop_
_entity_poly.entity_id
_entity_poly.type
_entity_poly.pdbx_seq_one_letter_code
_entity_poly.pdbx_strand_id
1 'polypeptide(L)'
;CAQLFGTDGGMLVTNNELKLYKLMNGQEVNIDAVVPGGYPSSYGYLMEQFIKRLDGDDSAPIMTPEQALIAVQIVDGVMRSAASGQEVRFD
;
A
#
# COMPACT_ATOMS: atom_id res chain seq x y z
N CYS A 1 8.76 2.86 1.16
CA CYS A 1 8.43 4.05 1.98
C CYS A 1 7.27 4.77 1.29
N ALA A 2 6.19 5.04 2.01
CA ALA A 2 5.00 5.69 1.48
C ALA A 2 4.55 6.81 2.43
N GLN A 3 4.07 7.92 1.86
CA GLN A 3 3.42 8.99 2.59
C GLN A 3 1.94 9.03 2.21
N LEU A 4 1.08 9.09 3.21
CA LEU A 4 -0.37 9.11 3.06
C LEU A 4 -0.87 10.42 3.67
N PHE A 5 -1.71 11.15 2.94
CA PHE A 5 -2.30 12.41 3.38
C PHE A 5 -3.82 12.23 3.47
N GLY A 6 -4.35 12.35 4.68
CA GLY A 6 -5.77 12.31 4.97
C GLY A 6 -6.31 13.67 5.40
N THR A 7 -7.62 13.77 5.60
CA THR A 7 -8.29 15.02 6.01
C THR A 7 -7.93 15.43 7.44
N ASP A 8 -7.58 14.48 8.30
CA ASP A 8 -7.32 14.70 9.73
C ASP A 8 -5.84 14.54 10.10
N GLY A 9 -4.95 14.40 9.12
CA GLY A 9 -3.52 14.16 9.37
C GLY A 9 -2.82 13.43 8.22
N GLY A 10 -1.55 13.10 8.44
CA GLY A 10 -0.73 12.35 7.50
C GLY A 10 -0.06 11.16 8.16
N MET A 11 0.45 10.24 7.36
CA MET A 11 1.19 9.08 7.86
C MET A 11 2.41 8.79 6.98
N LEU A 12 3.53 8.49 7.62
CA LEU A 12 4.73 7.95 6.99
C LEU A 12 4.84 6.47 7.33
N VAL A 13 4.93 5.64 6.29
CA VAL A 13 5.16 4.21 6.40
C VAL A 13 6.51 3.87 5.80
N THR A 14 7.43 3.40 6.62
CA THR A 14 8.72 2.83 6.19
C THR A 14 8.72 1.32 6.41
N ASN A 15 9.84 0.65 6.14
CA ASN A 15 9.96 -0.78 6.40
C ASN A 15 9.87 -1.11 7.90
N ASN A 16 10.30 -0.18 8.77
CA ASN A 16 10.49 -0.44 10.20
C ASN A 16 9.72 0.54 11.10
N GLU A 17 9.04 1.53 10.52
CA GLU A 17 8.49 2.65 11.26
C GLU A 17 7.15 3.09 10.67
N LEU A 18 6.20 3.38 11.55
CA LEU A 18 4.94 4.02 11.25
C LEU A 18 4.85 5.31 12.09
N LYS A 19 4.83 6.47 11.42
CA LYS A 19 4.64 7.77 12.07
C LYS A 19 3.31 8.38 11.64
N LEU A 20 2.49 8.73 12.61
CA LEU A 20 1.23 9.45 12.38
C LEU A 20 1.40 10.92 12.78
N TYR A 21 1.00 11.81 11.89
CA TYR A 21 1.03 13.26 12.05
C TYR A 21 -0.40 13.75 12.17
N LYS A 22 -0.76 14.39 13.29
CA LYS A 22 -2.12 14.89 13.51
C LYS A 22 -2.11 16.21 14.28
N LEU A 23 -3.16 17.00 14.13
CA LEU A 23 -3.47 18.12 15.03
C LEU A 23 -4.28 17.63 16.22
N MET A 24 -3.79 17.83 17.44
CA MET A 24 -4.53 17.60 18.68
C MET A 24 -4.64 18.93 19.43
N ASN A 25 -5.88 19.38 19.67
CA ASN A 25 -6.16 20.68 20.30
C ASN A 25 -5.43 21.87 19.65
N GLY A 26 -5.29 21.85 18.33
CA GLY A 26 -4.62 22.91 17.56
C GLY A 26 -3.08 22.86 17.58
N GLN A 27 -2.49 21.83 18.19
CA GLN A 27 -1.04 21.59 18.20
C GLN A 27 -0.68 20.40 17.32
N GLU A 28 0.42 20.52 16.59
CA GLU A 28 0.99 19.40 15.82
C GLU A 28 1.57 18.36 16.78
N VAL A 29 1.15 17.12 16.61
CA VAL A 29 1.66 15.98 17.37
C VAL A 29 2.09 14.87 16.43
N ASN A 30 3.21 14.23 16.82
CA ASN A 30 3.72 13.02 16.20
C ASN A 30 3.39 11.84 17.11
N ILE A 31 2.75 10.83 16.55
CA ILE A 31 2.47 9.58 17.24
C ILE A 31 3.31 8.50 16.56
N ASP A 32 4.35 8.06 17.25
CA ASP A 32 5.13 6.89 16.84
C ASP A 32 4.32 5.64 17.18
N ALA A 33 3.91 4.90 16.15
CA ALA A 33 3.18 3.67 16.34
C ALA A 33 4.14 2.48 16.31
N VAL A 34 4.02 1.61 17.31
CA VAL A 34 4.73 0.33 17.31
C VAL A 34 4.05 -0.56 16.27
N VAL A 35 4.75 -0.82 15.16
CA VAL A 35 4.36 -1.86 14.22
C VAL A 35 4.76 -3.20 14.85
N PRO A 36 3.80 -4.10 15.17
CA PRO A 36 4.15 -5.44 15.62
C PRO A 36 5.09 -6.08 14.61
N GLY A 37 6.09 -6.82 15.09
CA GLY A 37 6.99 -7.55 14.19
C GLY A 37 6.18 -8.37 13.18
N GLY A 38 6.22 -7.93 11.93
CA GLY A 38 5.47 -8.56 10.85
C GLY A 38 6.12 -9.86 10.42
N TYR A 39 5.57 -10.43 9.35
CA TYR A 39 6.22 -11.54 8.66
C TYR A 39 7.67 -11.18 8.33
N PRO A 40 8.65 -12.08 8.58
CA PRO A 40 10.06 -11.80 8.32
C PRO A 40 10.34 -11.53 6.84
N SER A 41 9.40 -11.88 5.95
CA SER A 41 9.46 -11.61 4.52
C SER A 41 8.05 -11.42 3.95
N SER A 42 7.88 -10.40 3.10
CA SER A 42 6.66 -10.20 2.31
C SER A 42 6.38 -11.38 1.37
N TYR A 43 7.42 -11.99 0.79
CA TYR A 43 7.26 -13.19 -0.04
C TYR A 43 6.81 -14.40 0.78
N GLY A 44 7.35 -14.55 2.00
CA GLY A 44 6.94 -15.61 2.92
C GLY A 44 5.45 -15.49 3.25
N TYR A 45 5.01 -14.27 3.57
CA TYR A 45 3.59 -13.98 3.80
C TYR A 45 2.72 -14.32 2.59
N LEU A 46 3.08 -13.85 1.39
CA LEU A 46 2.29 -14.08 0.17
C LEU A 46 2.17 -15.57 -0.16
N MET A 47 3.27 -16.34 -0.02
CA MET A 47 3.24 -17.78 -0.24
C MET A 47 2.33 -18.49 0.76
N GLU A 48 2.35 -18.09 2.03
CA GLU A 48 1.46 -18.67 3.04
C GLU A 48 -0.02 -18.38 2.73
N GLN A 49 -0.36 -17.14 2.34
CA GLN A 49 -1.75 -16.81 1.98
C GLN A 49 -2.20 -17.56 0.72
N PHE A 50 -1.30 -17.76 -0.24
CA PHE A 50 -1.59 -18.55 -1.43
C PHE A 50 -1.89 -20.02 -1.08
N ILE A 51 -1.09 -20.65 -0.21
CA ILE A 51 -1.32 -22.03 0.27
C ILE A 51 -2.66 -22.11 1.01
N LYS A 52 -2.95 -21.18 1.93
CA LYS A 52 -4.23 -21.12 2.66
C LYS A 52 -5.42 -21.06 1.70
N ARG A 53 -5.31 -20.25 0.63
CA ARG A 53 -6.36 -20.18 -0.39
C ARG A 53 -6.55 -21.50 -1.12
N LEU A 54 -5.47 -22.20 -1.47
CA LEU A 54 -5.54 -23.53 -2.09
C LEU A 54 -6.20 -24.57 -1.16
N ASP A 55 -5.98 -24.44 0.15
CA ASP A 55 -6.58 -25.29 1.18
C ASP A 55 -8.05 -24.93 1.50
N GLY A 56 -8.64 -23.95 0.79
CA GLY A 56 -10.05 -23.58 0.88
C GLY A 56 -10.36 -22.39 1.78
N ASP A 57 -9.35 -21.67 2.28
CA ASP A 57 -9.56 -20.41 2.99
C ASP A 57 -9.82 -19.24 2.00
N ASP A 58 -11.08 -19.02 1.67
CA ASP A 58 -11.53 -17.91 0.81
C ASP A 58 -11.26 -16.52 1.41
N SER A 59 -10.97 -16.43 2.71
CA SER A 59 -10.61 -15.18 3.38
C SER A 59 -9.14 -14.82 3.27
N ALA A 60 -8.28 -15.78 2.89
CA ALA A 60 -6.85 -15.56 2.73
C ALA A 60 -6.60 -14.47 1.66
N PRO A 61 -5.92 -13.36 1.99
CA PRO A 61 -5.75 -12.25 1.05
C PRO A 61 -4.77 -12.65 -0.05
N ILE A 62 -5.30 -12.80 -1.26
CA ILE A 62 -4.52 -12.99 -2.48
C ILE A 62 -4.85 -11.88 -3.47
N MET A 63 -3.87 -11.50 -4.28
CA MET A 63 -4.09 -10.56 -5.38
C MET A 63 -5.07 -11.17 -6.38
N THR A 64 -6.15 -10.46 -6.70
CA THR A 64 -7.12 -10.93 -7.70
C THR A 64 -6.64 -10.59 -9.13
N PRO A 65 -7.13 -11.29 -10.16
CA PRO A 65 -6.85 -10.94 -11.55
C PRO A 65 -7.20 -9.48 -11.89
N GLU A 66 -8.29 -8.95 -11.34
CA GLU A 66 -8.74 -7.58 -11.55
C GLU A 66 -7.77 -6.57 -10.92
N GLN A 67 -7.28 -6.86 -9.70
CA GLN A 67 -6.26 -6.04 -9.07
C GLN A 67 -4.95 -6.04 -9.86
N ALA A 68 -4.55 -7.20 -10.41
CA ALA A 68 -3.37 -7.31 -11.26
C ALA A 68 -3.52 -6.51 -12.56
N LEU A 69 -4.69 -6.57 -13.21
CA LEU A 69 -4.99 -5.78 -14.40
C LEU A 69 -4.88 -4.27 -14.12
N ILE A 70 -5.49 -3.80 -13.03
CA ILE A 70 -5.42 -2.39 -12.62
C ILE A 70 -3.96 -1.96 -12.41
N ALA A 71 -3.14 -2.79 -11.73
CA ALA A 71 -1.73 -2.48 -11.51
C ALA A 71 -0.97 -2.31 -12.83
N VAL A 72 -1.22 -3.18 -13.82
CA VAL A 72 -0.59 -3.09 -15.14
C VAL A 72 -1.07 -1.85 -15.90
N GLN A 73 -2.37 -1.53 -15.87
CA GLN A 73 -2.91 -0.32 -16.50
C GLN A 73 -2.30 0.96 -15.93
N ILE A 74 -2.08 1.00 -14.61
CA ILE A 74 -1.39 2.12 -13.94
C ILE A 74 0.04 2.26 -14.48
N VAL A 75 0.80 1.17 -14.53
CA VAL A 75 2.18 1.18 -15.04
C VAL A 75 2.21 1.65 -16.50
N ASP A 76 1.32 1.12 -17.34
CA ASP A 76 1.21 1.51 -18.74
C ASP A 76 0.91 3.00 -18.92
N GLY A 77 -0.11 3.53 -18.23
CA GLY A 77 -0.44 4.95 -18.36
C GLY A 77 0.65 5.88 -17.80
N VAL A 78 1.38 5.48 -16.75
CA VAL A 78 2.57 6.22 -16.29
C VAL A 78 3.63 6.27 -17.39
N MET A 79 3.89 5.15 -18.06
CA MET A 79 4.87 5.10 -19.16
C MET A 79 4.43 5.93 -20.36
N ARG A 80 3.14 5.88 -20.75
CA ARG A 80 2.58 6.72 -21.82
C ARG A 80 2.64 8.21 -21.45
N SER A 81 2.33 8.55 -20.21
CA SER A 81 2.41 9.93 -19.70
C SER A 81 3.85 10.44 -19.75
N ALA A 82 4.81 9.64 -19.28
CA ALA A 82 6.23 10.00 -19.33
C ALA A 82 6.74 10.19 -20.77
N ALA A 83 6.32 9.33 -21.71
CA ALA A 83 6.73 9.42 -23.11
C ALA A 83 6.13 10.63 -23.84
N SER A 84 4.89 11.00 -23.51
CA SER A 84 4.19 12.13 -24.13
C SER A 84 4.50 13.48 -23.47
N GLY A 85 4.98 13.48 -22.22
CA GLY A 85 5.12 14.69 -21.42
C GLY A 85 3.78 15.32 -21.02
N GLN A 86 2.68 14.57 -21.13
CA GLN A 86 1.32 15.02 -20.85
C GLN A 86 0.59 14.03 -19.96
N GLU A 87 -0.46 14.49 -19.30
CA GLU A 87 -1.37 13.62 -18.57
C GLU A 87 -2.09 12.68 -19.54
N VAL A 88 -2.18 11.40 -19.17
CA VAL A 88 -2.87 10.36 -19.94
C VAL A 88 -3.96 9.77 -19.05
N ARG A 89 -5.17 9.64 -19.60
CA ARG A 89 -6.28 9.00 -18.91
C ARG A 89 -6.10 7.48 -18.89
N PHE A 90 -6.40 6.87 -17.75
CA PHE A 90 -6.60 5.43 -17.66
C PHE A 90 -8.02 5.11 -18.12
N ASP A 91 -8.13 4.32 -19.17
CA ASP A 91 -9.35 3.78 -19.75
C ASP A 91 -9.53 2.28 -19.44
#